data_AF-A0AAD4SYF6-F1
#
_entry.id   AF-A0AAD4SYF6-F1
#
_cell.length_a   1.000
_cell.length_b   1.000
_cell.length_c   1.000
_cell.angle_alpha   90.00
_cell.angle_beta   90.00
_cell.angle_gamma   90.00
#
_symmetry.space_group_name_H-M   'P 1'
#
loop_
_entity.id
_entity.type
_entity.pdbx_description
1 polymer ?
#
loop_
_entity_poly.entity_id
_entity_poly.type
_entity_poly.pdbx_seq_one_letter_code
_entity_poly.pdbx_strand_id
1 'polypeptide(L)'
;MAKSIYSTVLFLVTIMMVDSVVVNARHLLANTGGLLGGASPGGLFGDKNTGGTNLLGDSNTGGTNLLGGSNTGGTNLLGGSNTGGTNLLGNSNTGGTNVLGSTNTGGVNVLGNSNTGGVNLLANGNTGGINLPHV
;
A
#
# COMPACT_ATOMS: atom_id res chain seq x y z
N MET A 1 50.13 -32.72 -0.57
CA MET A 1 49.48 -32.08 0.60
C MET A 1 48.94 -30.68 0.33
N ALA A 2 49.74 -29.71 -0.13
CA ALA A 2 49.30 -28.31 -0.29
C ALA A 2 48.04 -28.12 -1.16
N LYS A 3 47.91 -28.87 -2.26
CA LYS A 3 46.76 -28.81 -3.18
C LYS A 3 45.43 -29.24 -2.53
N SER A 4 45.49 -30.20 -1.61
CA SER A 4 44.31 -30.66 -0.84
C SER A 4 43.93 -29.65 0.23
N ILE A 5 44.90 -29.03 0.91
CA ILE A 5 44.63 -27.99 1.92
C ILE A 5 43.98 -26.76 1.26
N TYR A 6 44.49 -26.32 0.12
CA TYR A 6 43.90 -25.21 -0.65
C TYR A 6 42.46 -25.52 -1.07
N SER A 7 42.20 -26.75 -1.54
CA SER A 7 40.87 -27.18 -1.93
C SER A 7 39.90 -27.16 -0.75
N THR A 8 40.34 -27.62 0.43
CA THR A 8 39.51 -27.63 1.65
C THR A 8 39.22 -26.20 2.12
N VAL A 9 40.24 -25.33 2.18
CA VAL A 9 40.05 -23.93 2.61
C VAL A 9 39.12 -23.19 1.64
N LEU A 10 39.30 -23.35 0.34
CA LEU A 10 38.41 -22.74 -0.67
C LEU A 10 36.97 -23.22 -0.51
N PHE A 11 36.77 -24.50 -0.24
CA PHE A 11 35.46 -25.07 0.02
C PHE A 11 34.80 -24.47 1.27
N LEU A 12 35.54 -24.34 2.38
CA LEU A 12 35.04 -23.70 3.60
C LEU A 12 34.68 -22.23 3.36
N VAL A 13 35.54 -21.46 2.69
CA VAL A 13 35.28 -20.05 2.36
C VAL A 13 34.02 -19.91 1.51
N THR A 14 33.82 -20.81 0.55
CA THR A 14 32.62 -20.80 -0.31
C THR A 14 31.37 -21.07 0.50
N ILE A 15 31.38 -22.04 1.42
CA ILE A 15 30.25 -22.31 2.32
C ILE A 15 29.94 -21.09 3.20
N MET A 16 30.96 -20.50 3.83
CA MET A 16 30.77 -19.32 4.68
C MET A 16 30.20 -18.11 3.93
N MET A 17 30.61 -17.91 2.67
CA MET A 17 30.05 -16.91 1.76
C MET A 17 28.57 -17.17 1.49
N VAL A 18 28.21 -18.40 1.14
CA VAL A 18 26.81 -18.79 0.86
C VAL A 18 25.95 -18.60 2.10
N ASP A 19 26.40 -19.06 3.27
CA ASP A 19 25.67 -18.90 4.53
C ASP A 19 25.44 -17.41 4.85
N SER A 20 26.46 -16.58 4.67
CA SER A 20 26.37 -15.13 4.86
C SER A 20 25.35 -14.49 3.92
N VAL A 21 25.37 -14.85 2.63
CA VAL A 21 24.41 -14.33 1.63
C VAL A 21 22.98 -14.74 1.98
N VAL A 22 22.78 -16.00 2.39
CA VAL A 22 21.46 -16.51 2.79
C VAL A 22 20.93 -15.77 4.02
N VAL A 23 21.77 -15.56 5.04
CA VAL A 23 21.39 -14.81 6.25
C VAL A 23 21.01 -13.36 5.90
N ASN A 24 21.79 -12.69 5.06
CA ASN A 24 21.50 -11.32 4.62
C ASN A 24 20.17 -11.24 3.85
N ALA A 25 19.92 -12.17 2.93
CA ALA A 25 18.67 -12.22 2.17
C ALA A 25 17.45 -12.45 3.09
N ARG A 26 17.59 -13.31 4.10
CA ARG A 26 16.55 -13.58 5.10
C ARG A 26 16.25 -12.36 5.95
N HIS A 27 17.29 -11.64 6.41
CA HIS A 27 17.12 -10.39 7.16
C HIS A 27 16.44 -9.31 6.32
N LEU A 28 16.82 -9.15 5.05
CA LEU A 28 16.19 -8.18 4.15
C LEU A 28 14.71 -8.52 3.94
N LEU A 29 14.39 -9.78 3.65
CA LEU A 29 13.02 -10.25 3.46
C LEU A 29 12.15 -10.05 4.71
N ALA A 30 12.69 -10.35 5.89
CA ALA A 30 11.97 -10.18 7.16
C ALA A 30 11.70 -8.70 7.48
N ASN A 31 12.64 -7.80 7.14
CA ASN A 31 12.52 -6.38 7.47
C ASN A 31 11.68 -5.57 6.48
N THR A 32 11.57 -6.01 5.22
CA THR A 32 10.80 -5.30 4.19
C THR A 32 9.50 -6.00 3.81
N GLY A 33 9.13 -7.07 4.53
CA GLY A 33 8.08 -8.04 4.20
C GLY A 33 8.12 -8.57 2.75
N GLY A 34 9.27 -8.43 2.11
CA GLY A 34 9.56 -8.97 0.79
C GLY A 34 8.82 -8.37 -0.37
N LEU A 35 8.75 -9.18 -1.42
CA LEU A 35 8.00 -8.88 -2.63
C LEU A 35 6.50 -8.95 -2.38
N LEU A 36 6.06 -9.94 -1.61
CA LEU A 36 4.66 -10.22 -1.32
C LEU A 36 4.42 -9.93 0.17
N GLY A 37 3.82 -8.79 0.47
CA GLY A 37 3.39 -8.48 1.82
C GLY A 37 2.28 -9.47 2.19
N GLY A 38 2.50 -10.29 3.21
CA GLY A 38 1.50 -11.19 3.80
C GLY A 38 1.21 -10.87 5.28
N ALA A 39 2.07 -10.07 5.91
CA ALA A 39 1.94 -9.54 7.27
C ALA A 39 2.88 -8.32 7.42
N SER A 40 2.63 -7.48 8.43
CA SER A 40 3.49 -6.34 8.79
C SER A 40 4.98 -6.75 8.83
N PRO A 41 5.89 -5.94 8.25
CA PRO A 41 5.74 -4.51 7.99
C PRO A 41 5.14 -4.11 6.61
N GLY A 42 4.70 -5.06 5.77
CA GLY A 42 4.24 -4.80 4.40
C GLY A 42 5.33 -5.14 3.37
N GLY A 43 5.09 -4.95 2.06
CA GLY A 43 6.01 -5.34 0.99
C GLY A 43 5.77 -4.57 -0.31
N LEU A 44 6.44 -4.93 -1.40
CA LEU A 44 6.23 -4.24 -2.68
C LEU A 44 4.78 -4.41 -3.19
N PHE A 45 4.26 -5.64 -3.10
CA PHE A 45 2.90 -6.00 -3.48
C PHE A 45 2.19 -6.60 -2.27
N GLY A 46 1.13 -5.96 -1.79
CA GLY A 46 0.29 -6.46 -0.72
C GLY A 46 -1.09 -6.82 -1.24
N ASP A 47 -1.43 -8.10 -1.29
CA ASP A 47 -2.77 -8.56 -1.64
C ASP A 47 -3.41 -9.22 -0.41
N LYS A 48 -4.63 -8.78 -0.05
CA LYS A 48 -5.42 -9.32 1.08
C LYS A 48 -4.72 -9.21 2.45
N ASN A 49 -3.90 -8.19 2.63
CA ASN A 49 -3.22 -7.93 3.89
C ASN A 49 -4.10 -7.31 4.94
N THR A 50 -3.72 -7.50 6.20
CA THR A 50 -4.19 -6.70 7.33
C THR A 50 -3.06 -5.79 7.81
N GLY A 51 -3.12 -4.51 7.48
CA GLY A 51 -2.07 -3.54 7.79
C GLY A 51 -0.84 -3.61 6.88
N GLY A 52 0.27 -3.04 7.37
CA GLY A 52 1.54 -2.94 6.63
C GLY A 52 1.64 -1.72 5.72
N THR A 53 2.83 -1.53 5.15
CA THR A 53 3.12 -0.49 4.15
C THR A 53 3.47 -1.14 2.82
N ASN A 54 2.71 -0.88 1.77
CA ASN A 54 2.97 -1.44 0.45
C ASN A 54 3.12 -0.38 -0.63
N LEU A 55 3.82 -0.73 -1.73
CA LEU A 55 3.79 0.11 -2.91
C LEU A 55 2.45 -0.08 -3.64
N LEU A 56 2.10 -1.32 -3.98
CA LEU A 56 0.80 -1.70 -4.52
C LEU A 56 0.05 -2.50 -3.46
N GLY A 57 -1.18 -2.11 -3.14
CA GLY A 57 -2.00 -2.75 -2.14
C GLY A 57 -3.42 -3.01 -2.62
N ASP A 58 -3.79 -4.27 -2.85
CA ASP A 58 -5.13 -4.64 -3.30
C ASP A 58 -5.88 -5.47 -2.26
N SER A 59 -7.17 -5.19 -2.10
CA SER A 59 -8.08 -5.92 -1.19
C SER A 59 -7.59 -6.00 0.27
N ASN A 60 -6.81 -5.02 0.71
CA ASN A 60 -6.24 -4.94 2.05
C ASN A 60 -7.24 -4.35 3.06
N THR A 61 -7.09 -4.73 4.33
CA THR A 61 -7.76 -4.10 5.47
C THR A 61 -6.76 -3.24 6.24
N GLY A 62 -6.93 -1.92 6.20
CA GLY A 62 -6.00 -0.97 6.81
C GLY A 62 -4.67 -0.84 6.05
N GLY A 63 -3.64 -0.35 6.74
CA GLY A 63 -2.30 -0.17 6.18
C GLY A 63 -2.11 1.14 5.41
N THR A 64 -0.92 1.27 4.80
CA THR A 64 -0.53 2.42 3.97
C THR A 64 -0.09 1.92 2.61
N ASN A 65 -0.69 2.40 1.53
CA ASN A 65 -0.27 2.04 0.17
C ASN A 65 0.03 3.28 -0.68
N LEU A 66 0.95 3.19 -1.63
CA LEU A 66 1.05 4.23 -2.65
C LEU A 66 -0.15 4.14 -3.60
N LEU A 67 -0.38 2.94 -4.14
CA LEU A 67 -1.51 2.59 -5.00
C LEU A 67 -2.36 1.56 -4.26
N GLY A 68 -3.60 1.91 -3.95
CA GLY A 68 -4.51 1.09 -3.17
C GLY A 68 -5.82 0.79 -3.91
N GLY A 69 -6.12 -0.48 -4.18
CA GLY A 69 -7.35 -0.91 -4.86
C GLY A 69 -8.26 -1.77 -4.00
N SER A 70 -9.56 -1.49 -3.97
CA SER A 70 -10.57 -2.30 -3.25
C SER A 70 -10.26 -2.54 -1.76
N ASN A 71 -9.56 -1.62 -1.12
CA ASN A 71 -9.14 -1.70 0.28
C ASN A 71 -10.27 -1.27 1.22
N THR A 72 -10.27 -1.82 2.43
CA THR A 72 -11.14 -1.37 3.54
C THR A 72 -10.32 -0.60 4.57
N GLY A 73 -10.56 0.70 4.69
CA GLY A 73 -9.78 1.59 5.56
C GLY A 73 -8.37 1.88 5.04
N GLY A 74 -7.49 2.29 5.94
CA GLY A 74 -6.08 2.59 5.63
C GLY A 74 -5.85 3.96 4.99
N THR A 75 -4.62 4.17 4.53
CA THR A 75 -4.19 5.40 3.86
C THR A 75 -3.61 5.06 2.49
N ASN A 76 -4.08 5.73 1.43
CA ASN A 76 -3.52 5.56 0.09
C ASN A 76 -3.15 6.90 -0.53
N LEU A 77 -2.07 6.96 -1.32
CA LEU A 77 -1.86 8.16 -2.15
C LEU A 77 -2.89 8.18 -3.28
N LEU A 78 -3.00 7.07 -4.01
CA LEU A 78 -4.02 6.83 -5.02
C LEU A 78 -4.89 5.65 -4.58
N GLY A 79 -6.15 5.94 -4.28
CA GLY A 79 -7.14 4.95 -3.84
C GLY A 79 -8.24 4.75 -4.86
N GLY A 80 -8.48 3.50 -5.27
CA GLY A 80 -9.55 3.13 -6.20
C GLY A 80 -10.51 2.11 -5.60
N SER A 81 -11.81 2.35 -5.67
CA SER A 81 -12.85 1.42 -5.19
C SER A 81 -12.72 1.03 -3.72
N ASN A 82 -12.12 1.90 -2.89
CA ASN A 82 -11.90 1.64 -1.47
C ASN A 82 -13.17 1.93 -0.65
N THR A 83 -13.32 1.23 0.48
CA THR A 83 -14.34 1.51 1.49
C THR A 83 -13.71 2.15 2.71
N GLY A 84 -14.06 3.41 3.00
CA GLY A 84 -13.47 4.19 4.09
C GLY A 84 -12.02 4.60 3.83
N GLY A 85 -11.30 4.89 4.92
CA GLY A 85 -9.88 5.26 4.88
C GLY A 85 -9.64 6.71 4.43
N THR A 86 -8.37 7.00 4.16
CA THR A 86 -7.90 8.32 3.70
C THR A 86 -7.18 8.17 2.38
N ASN A 87 -7.51 8.98 1.38
CA ASN A 87 -6.81 9.00 0.10
C ASN A 87 -6.41 10.44 -0.28
N LEU A 88 -5.24 10.63 -0.90
CA LEU A 88 -4.98 11.92 -1.55
C LEU A 88 -5.85 12.05 -2.81
N LEU A 89 -5.79 11.05 -3.69
CA LEU A 89 -6.66 10.90 -4.85
C LEU A 89 -7.54 9.67 -4.63
N GLY A 90 -8.85 9.88 -4.50
CA GLY A 90 -9.82 8.82 -4.33
C GLY A 90 -10.77 8.74 -5.51
N ASN A 91 -10.86 7.57 -6.14
CA ASN A 91 -11.76 7.32 -7.28
C ASN A 91 -12.71 6.16 -6.98
N SER A 92 -14.01 6.37 -7.17
CA SER A 92 -15.05 5.35 -6.96
C SER A 92 -15.05 4.74 -5.55
N ASN A 93 -14.62 5.49 -4.55
CA ASN A 93 -14.58 5.07 -3.15
C ASN A 93 -15.95 5.23 -2.48
N THR A 94 -16.21 4.41 -1.46
CA THR A 94 -17.39 4.52 -0.59
C THR A 94 -16.97 4.99 0.80
N GLY A 95 -17.41 6.18 1.20
CA GLY A 95 -17.03 6.79 2.47
C GLY A 95 -15.57 7.27 2.50
N GLY A 96 -15.05 7.47 3.71
CA GLY A 96 -13.67 7.90 3.94
C GLY A 96 -13.43 9.38 3.69
N THR A 97 -12.16 9.76 3.64
CA THR A 97 -11.69 11.14 3.38
C THR A 97 -10.82 11.15 2.14
N ASN A 98 -11.10 12.05 1.20
CA ASN A 98 -10.28 12.27 0.02
C ASN A 98 -9.93 13.74 -0.13
N VAL A 99 -8.70 14.06 -0.52
CA VAL A 99 -8.38 15.45 -0.90
C VAL A 99 -9.00 15.75 -2.26
N LEU A 100 -8.72 14.91 -3.26
CA LEU A 100 -9.40 14.90 -4.54
C LEU A 100 -10.26 13.64 -4.62
N GLY A 101 -11.58 13.81 -4.66
CA GLY A 101 -12.54 12.73 -4.77
C GLY A 101 -13.30 12.78 -6.08
N SER A 102 -13.24 11.71 -6.86
CA SER A 102 -14.01 11.55 -8.10
C SER A 102 -14.93 10.34 -8.00
N THR A 103 -16.17 10.50 -8.45
CA THR A 103 -17.17 9.41 -8.53
C THR A 103 -17.35 8.63 -7.23
N ASN A 104 -17.10 9.27 -6.08
CA ASN A 104 -17.20 8.66 -4.75
C ASN A 104 -18.65 8.70 -4.24
N THR A 105 -18.99 7.75 -3.37
CA THR A 105 -20.27 7.71 -2.64
C THR A 105 -20.05 7.99 -1.16
N GLY A 106 -20.61 9.08 -0.65
CA GLY A 106 -20.44 9.50 0.74
C GLY A 106 -19.03 10.01 1.08
N GLY A 107 -18.73 10.09 2.37
CA GLY A 107 -17.42 10.54 2.87
C GLY A 107 -17.23 12.05 2.82
N VAL A 108 -15.97 12.47 2.97
CA VAL A 108 -15.53 13.87 2.91
C VAL A 108 -14.56 14.04 1.75
N ASN A 109 -14.83 14.99 0.86
CA ASN A 109 -13.92 15.34 -0.23
C ASN A 109 -13.62 16.84 -0.18
N VAL A 110 -12.34 17.22 -0.25
CA VAL A 110 -11.99 18.65 -0.33
C VAL A 110 -12.38 19.17 -1.71
N LEU A 111 -11.87 18.56 -2.77
CA LEU A 111 -12.31 18.76 -4.15
C LEU A 111 -13.12 17.54 -4.57
N GLY A 112 -14.42 17.73 -4.80
CA GLY A 112 -15.33 16.66 -5.18
C GLY A 112 -15.83 16.83 -6.61
N ASN A 113 -15.68 15.79 -7.44
CA ASN A 113 -16.21 15.76 -8.79
C ASN A 113 -17.11 14.55 -9.04
N SER A 114 -18.33 14.77 -9.50
CA SER A 114 -19.30 13.70 -9.79
C SER A 114 -19.55 12.73 -8.63
N ASN A 115 -19.45 13.22 -7.38
CA ASN A 115 -19.69 12.44 -6.17
C ASN A 115 -21.19 12.39 -5.82
N THR A 116 -21.60 11.34 -5.11
CA THR A 116 -22.96 11.16 -4.60
C THR A 116 -22.96 11.17 -3.08
N GLY A 117 -23.66 12.12 -2.45
CA GLY A 117 -23.72 12.26 -1.00
C GLY A 117 -22.42 12.77 -0.36
N GLY A 118 -22.35 12.67 0.97
CA GLY A 118 -21.18 13.10 1.74
C GLY A 118 -21.06 14.61 1.90
N VAL A 119 -19.85 15.07 2.22
CA VAL A 119 -19.49 16.49 2.34
C VAL A 119 -18.43 16.81 1.30
N ASN A 120 -18.69 17.77 0.42
CA ASN A 120 -17.76 18.23 -0.61
C ASN A 120 -17.55 19.74 -0.47
N LEU A 121 -16.29 20.17 -0.28
CA LEU A 121 -15.98 21.59 -0.03
C LEU A 121 -15.92 22.42 -1.32
N LEU A 122 -15.30 21.90 -2.36
CA LEU A 122 -15.28 22.49 -3.69
C LEU A 122 -15.85 21.46 -4.67
N ALA A 123 -17.13 21.64 -5.01
CA ALA A 123 -17.92 20.62 -5.71
C ALA A 123 -18.19 20.98 -7.18
N ASN A 124 -18.05 20.00 -8.07
CA ASN A 124 -18.53 20.08 -9.46
C ASN A 124 -19.29 18.79 -9.83
N GLY A 125 -20.51 18.92 -10.34
CA GLY A 125 -21.32 17.77 -10.78
C GLY A 125 -21.71 16.80 -9.67
N ASN A 126 -21.59 17.19 -8.40
CA ASN A 126 -21.97 16.34 -7.27
C ASN A 126 -23.48 16.37 -7.03
N THR A 127 -24.03 15.27 -6.54
CA THR A 127 -25.46 15.14 -6.24
C THR A 127 -25.69 14.64 -4.81
N GLY A 128 -26.70 15.18 -4.12
CA GLY A 128 -26.96 14.86 -2.72
C GLY A 128 -25.86 15.32 -1.75
N GLY A 129 -26.09 15.11 -0.45
CA GLY A 129 -25.15 15.52 0.60
C GLY A 129 -25.01 17.03 0.77
N ILE A 130 -23.92 17.45 1.41
CA ILE A 130 -23.56 18.85 1.62
C ILE A 130 -22.49 19.23 0.60
N ASN A 131 -22.83 20.13 -0.33
CA ASN A 131 -21.89 20.65 -1.32
C ASN A 131 -21.71 22.14 -1.06
N LEU A 132 -20.52 22.53 -0.60
CA LEU A 132 -20.20 23.93 -0.42
C LEU A 132 -19.86 24.53 -1.79
N PRO A 133 -20.43 25.70 -2.13
CA PRO A 133 -20.10 26.39 -3.36
C PRO A 133 -18.68 26.96 -3.30
N HIS A 134 -18.04 27.07 -4.47
CA HIS A 134 -16.82 27.85 -4.62
C HIS A 134 -17.16 29.33 -4.40
N VAL A 135 -16.56 29.98 -3.41
CA VAL A 135 -16.68 31.43 -3.16
C VAL A 135 -15.82 32.24 -4.10
#